data_AF-A0A1Q5SMP5-F1
#
_entry.id   AF-A0A1Q5SMP5-F1
#
_cell.length_a   1.000
_cell.length_b   1.000
_cell.length_c   1.000
_cell.angle_alpha   90.00
_cell.angle_beta   90.00
_cell.angle_gamma   90.00
#
_symmetry.space_group_name_H-M   'P 1'
#
loop_
_entity.id
_entity.type
_entity.pdbx_description
1 polymer ?
#
loop_
_entity_poly.entity_id
_entity_poly.type
_entity_poly.pdbx_seq_one_letter_code
_entity_poly.pdbx_strand_id
1 'polypeptide(L)'
;MVSFEDPTVLADFMDSQLTKPMAFKIDSAGRPVYQSLNDFGPLKSLRSIPQLVDFGLATRLEEDDDWGVWPIQPDHYRAPEVILGNGWQMPADIWNLGVLLWDMIEGRELFQHIHDHEGRYDAKLHIAEMIALLGPPPPEVIQRYQYMREYSWPKPVRREDGRVCETAEEYFCGPFFDEKGIAMVPISIGLFSDSQNILGRFLYEALIPDRKLCDTPSFLGGKEKELFLDLAKEMLVWHPDARKKAGELAGHPFLQPK
;
A
#
# COMPACT_ATOMS: atom_id res chain seq x y z
N MET A 1 -5.58 10.46 21.26
CA MET A 1 -6.39 11.69 21.23
C MET A 1 -5.84 12.53 20.11
N VAL A 2 -6.63 12.78 19.05
CA VAL A 2 -6.20 13.58 17.90
C VAL A 2 -6.19 15.05 18.31
N SER A 3 -5.12 15.79 17.99
CA SER A 3 -5.00 17.22 18.27
C SER A 3 -5.46 18.05 17.07
N PHE A 4 -6.00 19.25 17.32
CA PHE A 4 -6.26 20.24 16.28
C PHE A 4 -5.03 21.13 16.07
N GLU A 5 -4.82 21.56 14.83
CA GLU A 5 -3.75 22.48 14.40
C GLU A 5 -3.93 23.89 14.97
N ASP A 6 -5.17 24.27 15.22
CA ASP A 6 -5.56 25.56 15.77
C ASP A 6 -6.59 25.35 16.90
N PRO A 7 -6.32 25.83 18.13
CA PRO A 7 -7.22 25.65 19.26
C PRO A 7 -8.61 26.29 19.06
N THR A 8 -8.74 27.23 18.11
CA THR A 8 -10.03 27.86 17.78
C THR A 8 -10.98 26.93 17.04
N VAL A 9 -10.51 25.85 16.41
CA VAL A 9 -11.39 24.91 15.68
C VAL A 9 -12.48 24.33 16.59
N LEU A 10 -12.09 23.91 17.80
CA LEU A 10 -13.04 23.42 18.80
C LEU A 10 -13.97 24.52 19.32
N ALA A 11 -13.45 25.74 19.51
CA ALA A 11 -14.26 26.86 19.98
C ALA A 11 -15.34 27.23 18.94
N ASP A 12 -14.96 27.37 17.68
CA ASP A 12 -15.88 27.66 16.57
C ASP A 12 -16.91 26.54 16.40
N PHE A 13 -16.46 25.28 16.53
CA PHE A 13 -17.38 24.13 16.52
C PHE A 13 -18.40 24.25 17.67
N MET A 14 -17.96 24.51 18.90
CA MET A 14 -18.85 24.67 20.05
C MET A 14 -19.85 25.83 19.84
N ASP A 15 -19.39 26.97 19.32
CA ASP A 15 -20.25 28.11 19.03
C ASP A 15 -21.27 27.79 17.93
N SER A 16 -20.88 27.00 16.92
CA SER A 16 -21.80 26.53 15.88
C SER A 16 -22.93 25.67 16.47
N GLN A 17 -22.67 24.90 17.53
CA GLN A 17 -23.69 24.05 18.18
C GLN A 17 -24.78 24.87 18.88
N LEU A 18 -24.51 26.11 19.25
CA LEU A 18 -25.52 27.01 19.83
C LEU A 18 -26.56 27.46 18.80
N THR A 19 -26.16 27.58 17.53
CA THR A 19 -27.03 28.04 16.44
C THR A 19 -27.63 26.89 15.64
N LYS A 20 -26.86 25.81 15.45
CA LYS A 20 -27.28 24.61 14.71
C LYS A 20 -26.79 23.35 15.44
N PRO A 21 -27.58 22.85 16.40
CA PRO A 21 -27.23 21.65 17.16
C PRO A 21 -27.10 20.44 16.25
N MET A 22 -26.12 19.57 16.54
CA MET A 22 -25.99 18.27 15.90
C MET A 22 -27.26 17.43 16.08
N ALA A 23 -27.58 16.66 15.03
CA ALA A 23 -28.57 15.61 15.14
C ALA A 23 -28.11 14.56 16.16
N PHE A 24 -29.05 14.07 16.97
CA PHE A 24 -28.80 13.00 17.92
C PHE A 24 -30.00 12.07 18.00
N LYS A 25 -29.77 10.85 18.48
CA LYS A 25 -30.82 9.89 18.87
C LYS A 25 -30.65 9.53 20.34
N ILE A 26 -31.71 9.00 20.95
CA ILE A 26 -31.62 8.39 22.29
C ILE A 26 -31.43 6.88 22.11
N ASP A 27 -30.40 6.33 22.75
CA ASP A 27 -30.18 4.88 22.75
C ASP A 27 -31.15 4.15 23.71
N SER A 28 -31.12 2.83 23.70
CA SER A 28 -31.97 2.01 24.58
C SER A 28 -31.69 2.19 26.08
N ALA A 29 -30.56 2.82 26.44
CA ALA A 29 -30.20 3.16 27.82
C ALA A 29 -30.59 4.60 28.20
N GLY A 30 -31.29 5.33 27.31
CA GLY A 30 -31.72 6.71 27.55
C GLY A 30 -30.63 7.77 27.32
N ARG A 31 -29.51 7.41 26.69
CA ARG A 31 -28.37 8.32 26.47
C ARG A 31 -28.46 8.98 25.08
N PRO A 32 -28.17 10.28 24.96
CA PRO A 32 -28.04 10.92 23.66
C PRO A 32 -26.77 10.42 22.94
N VAL A 33 -26.95 9.97 21.70
CA VAL A 33 -25.89 9.57 20.78
C VAL A 33 -25.95 10.52 19.60
N TYR A 34 -24.94 11.38 19.51
CA TYR A 34 -24.81 12.39 18.47
C TYR A 34 -24.29 11.77 17.16
N GLN A 35 -24.69 12.36 16.03
CA GLN A 35 -24.13 12.05 14.73
C GLN A 35 -22.62 12.38 14.72
N SER A 36 -21.80 11.47 14.22
CA SER A 36 -20.36 11.72 14.03
C SER A 36 -20.15 12.84 13.01
N LEU A 37 -19.30 13.80 13.37
CA LEU A 37 -18.85 14.88 12.50
C LEU A 37 -17.35 14.69 12.25
N ASN A 38 -16.99 14.48 10.99
CA ASN A 38 -15.61 14.23 10.57
C ASN A 38 -15.01 15.40 9.80
N ASP A 39 -15.78 16.47 9.57
CA ASP A 39 -15.35 17.66 8.85
C ASP A 39 -15.45 18.88 9.78
N PHE A 40 -14.29 19.42 10.15
CA PHE A 40 -14.15 20.63 10.97
C PHE A 40 -13.73 21.85 10.13
N GLY A 41 -13.86 21.75 8.80
CA GLY A 41 -13.38 22.75 7.86
C GLY A 41 -11.91 22.54 7.46
N PRO A 42 -11.40 23.41 6.57
CA PRO A 42 -10.01 23.35 6.13
C PRO A 42 -9.04 23.70 7.28
N LEU A 43 -7.82 23.18 7.20
CA LEU A 43 -6.76 23.51 8.16
C LEU A 43 -6.55 25.02 8.25
N LYS A 44 -6.64 25.57 9.47
CA LYS A 44 -6.38 26.99 9.73
C LYS A 44 -4.90 27.32 9.86
N SER A 45 -4.08 26.31 10.16
CA SER A 45 -2.64 26.44 10.36
C SER A 45 -1.88 25.22 9.86
N LEU A 46 -0.76 25.43 9.17
CA LEU A 46 0.16 24.35 8.74
C LEU A 46 1.14 23.92 9.85
N ARG A 47 0.93 24.35 11.10
CA ARG A 47 1.73 23.91 12.27
C ARG A 47 1.28 22.56 12.83
N SER A 48 0.64 21.71 12.03
CA SER A 48 0.29 20.35 12.43
C SER A 48 1.44 19.40 12.12
N ILE A 49 2.04 18.80 13.16
CA ILE A 49 2.88 17.63 12.98
C ILE A 49 1.93 16.44 12.82
N PRO A 50 1.86 15.78 11.65
CA PRO A 50 1.01 14.60 11.50
C PRO A 50 1.49 13.51 12.45
N GLN A 51 0.53 12.81 13.08
CA GLN A 51 0.80 11.70 13.99
C GLN A 51 0.11 10.46 13.45
N LEU A 52 0.83 9.33 13.47
CA LEU A 52 0.22 8.03 13.18
C LEU A 52 -0.76 7.68 14.29
N VAL A 53 -1.94 7.25 13.87
CA VAL A 53 -3.05 6.84 14.75
C VAL A 53 -3.64 5.53 14.25
N ASP A 54 -4.55 4.95 15.03
CA ASP A 54 -5.23 3.70 14.73
C ASP A 54 -4.30 2.49 14.53
N PHE A 55 -3.77 2.01 15.64
CA PHE A 55 -2.95 0.78 15.69
C PHE A 55 -3.82 -0.49 15.80
N GLY A 56 -5.11 -0.43 15.49
CA GLY A 56 -6.04 -1.57 15.66
C GLY A 56 -5.71 -2.78 14.80
N LEU A 57 -5.00 -2.58 13.69
CA LEU A 57 -4.51 -3.62 12.78
C LEU A 57 -2.98 -3.81 12.84
N ALA A 58 -2.29 -3.09 13.73
CA ALA A 58 -0.85 -3.23 13.87
C ALA A 58 -0.51 -4.64 14.37
N THR A 59 0.47 -5.27 13.73
CA THR A 59 0.95 -6.60 14.09
C THR A 59 2.38 -6.49 14.60
N ARG A 60 2.65 -7.12 15.74
CA ARG A 60 4.00 -7.26 16.26
C ARG A 60 4.64 -8.53 15.70
N LEU A 61 5.84 -8.39 15.14
CA LEU A 61 6.73 -9.50 14.82
C LEU A 61 7.69 -9.62 16.02
N GLU A 62 7.80 -10.81 16.63
CA GLU A 62 8.53 -11.00 17.89
C GLU A 62 10.02 -11.25 17.65
N GLU A 63 10.34 -11.97 16.57
CA GLU A 63 11.71 -12.25 16.13
C GLU A 63 12.03 -11.49 14.83
N ASP A 64 13.31 -11.21 14.57
CA ASP A 64 13.73 -10.46 13.37
C ASP A 64 13.45 -11.23 12.07
N ASP A 65 13.36 -12.56 12.15
CA ASP A 65 13.02 -13.46 11.05
C ASP A 65 11.54 -13.85 11.02
N ASP A 66 10.70 -13.32 11.92
CA ASP A 66 9.25 -13.48 11.82
C ASP A 66 8.72 -12.77 10.58
N TRP A 67 7.68 -13.32 9.96
CA TRP A 67 6.96 -12.68 8.87
C TRP A 67 5.45 -12.82 9.06
N GLY A 68 4.73 -11.76 8.68
CA GLY A 68 3.28 -11.83 8.55
C GLY A 68 2.89 -12.51 7.23
N VAL A 69 1.80 -13.26 7.24
CA VAL A 69 1.30 -14.01 6.07
C VAL A 69 -0.11 -13.62 5.64
N TRP A 70 -0.87 -12.99 6.54
CA TRP A 70 -2.28 -12.65 6.30
C TRP A 70 -2.43 -11.44 5.38
N PRO A 71 -3.58 -11.29 4.72
CA PRO A 71 -3.88 -10.10 3.94
C PRO A 71 -3.98 -8.89 4.87
N ILE A 72 -3.22 -7.84 4.55
CA ILE A 72 -3.19 -6.57 5.27
C ILE A 72 -3.33 -5.40 4.28
N GLN A 73 -3.35 -4.19 4.82
CA GLN A 73 -3.35 -2.91 4.13
C GLN A 73 -4.65 -2.59 3.35
N PRO A 74 -5.05 -1.31 3.26
CA PRO A 74 -6.09 -0.90 2.33
C PRO A 74 -5.67 -1.16 0.88
N ASP A 75 -6.64 -1.36 -0.01
CA ASP A 75 -6.40 -1.83 -1.38
C ASP A 75 -5.36 -1.02 -2.16
N HIS A 76 -5.52 0.30 -2.20
CA HIS A 76 -4.63 1.22 -2.93
C HIS A 76 -3.21 1.28 -2.37
N TYR A 77 -3.02 0.91 -1.11
CA TYR A 77 -1.73 1.01 -0.45
C TYR A 77 -1.04 -0.36 -0.40
N ARG A 78 -1.72 -1.45 -0.76
CA ARG A 78 -1.23 -2.81 -0.54
C ARG A 78 0.08 -3.08 -1.27
N ALA A 79 1.07 -3.60 -0.56
CA ALA A 79 2.40 -3.89 -1.07
C ALA A 79 2.41 -5.17 -1.94
N PRO A 80 3.33 -5.28 -2.92
CA PRO A 80 3.37 -6.42 -3.85
C PRO A 80 3.58 -7.75 -3.13
N GLU A 81 4.43 -7.81 -2.10
CA GLU A 81 4.68 -9.03 -1.32
C GLU A 81 3.44 -9.53 -0.58
N VAL A 82 2.50 -8.63 -0.24
CA VAL A 82 1.23 -9.00 0.38
C VAL A 82 0.31 -9.63 -0.66
N ILE A 83 0.19 -9.02 -1.85
CA ILE A 83 -0.65 -9.53 -2.95
C ILE A 83 -0.12 -10.89 -3.44
N LEU A 84 1.20 -11.01 -3.56
CA LEU A 84 1.88 -12.23 -3.98
C LEU A 84 2.01 -13.28 -2.85
N GLY A 85 1.62 -12.97 -1.61
CA GLY A 85 1.72 -13.94 -0.51
C GLY A 85 3.15 -14.35 -0.15
N ASN A 86 4.15 -13.50 -0.42
CA ASN A 86 5.57 -13.80 -0.20
C ASN A 86 6.00 -13.74 1.28
N GLY A 87 5.10 -13.32 2.15
CA GLY A 87 5.38 -12.89 3.52
C GLY A 87 5.75 -11.41 3.55
N TRP A 88 5.41 -10.74 4.64
CA TRP A 88 5.66 -9.31 4.83
C TRP A 88 6.27 -9.00 6.19
N GLN A 89 7.01 -7.89 6.23
CA GLN A 89 7.60 -7.27 7.42
C GLN A 89 7.47 -5.74 7.31
N MET A 90 8.24 -4.99 8.10
CA MET A 90 8.24 -3.51 8.12
C MET A 90 8.39 -2.82 6.75
N PRO A 91 9.12 -3.36 5.74
CA PRO A 91 9.16 -2.74 4.41
C PRO A 91 7.80 -2.58 3.72
N ALA A 92 6.76 -3.31 4.15
CA ALA A 92 5.39 -3.12 3.68
C ALA A 92 4.85 -1.72 4.03
N ASP A 93 5.22 -1.18 5.19
CA ASP A 93 4.85 0.19 5.61
C ASP A 93 5.62 1.25 4.80
N ILE A 94 6.86 0.95 4.40
CA ILE A 94 7.65 1.83 3.52
C ILE A 94 6.98 1.95 2.13
N TRP A 95 6.43 0.84 1.63
CA TRP A 95 5.61 0.88 0.42
C TRP A 95 4.36 1.76 0.61
N ASN A 96 3.62 1.59 1.72
CA ASN A 96 2.46 2.44 2.02
C ASN A 96 2.84 3.93 2.04
N LEU A 97 3.98 4.28 2.67
CA LEU A 97 4.49 5.64 2.72
C LEU A 97 4.80 6.17 1.32
N GLY A 98 5.42 5.37 0.45
CA GLY A 98 5.73 5.79 -0.92
C GLY A 98 4.48 6.10 -1.74
N VAL A 99 3.44 5.26 -1.63
CA VAL A 99 2.14 5.50 -2.27
C VAL A 99 1.48 6.75 -1.68
N LEU A 100 1.42 6.86 -0.35
CA LEU A 100 0.80 7.98 0.34
C LEU A 100 1.45 9.33 -0.01
N LEU A 101 2.79 9.40 -0.04
CA LEU A 101 3.50 10.62 -0.41
C LEU A 101 3.19 11.03 -1.85
N TRP A 102 3.09 10.06 -2.76
CA TRP A 102 2.69 10.33 -4.14
C TRP A 102 1.25 10.86 -4.21
N ASP A 103 0.31 10.19 -3.55
CA ASP A 103 -1.11 10.57 -3.54
C ASP A 103 -1.31 11.98 -2.97
N MET A 104 -0.59 12.32 -1.92
CA MET A 104 -0.63 13.66 -1.31
C MET A 104 -0.12 14.76 -2.24
N ILE A 105 0.92 14.49 -3.04
CA ILE A 105 1.51 15.47 -3.96
C ILE A 105 0.62 15.68 -5.19
N GLU A 106 0.05 14.59 -5.72
CA GLU A 106 -0.71 14.63 -6.96
C GLU A 106 -2.22 14.81 -6.75
N GLY A 107 -2.71 14.67 -5.52
CA GLY A 107 -4.12 14.86 -5.17
C GLY A 107 -5.06 13.81 -5.78
N ARG A 108 -4.53 12.63 -6.13
CA ARG A 108 -5.23 11.47 -6.73
C ARG A 108 -4.50 10.18 -6.36
N GLU A 109 -5.12 9.01 -6.53
CA GLU A 109 -4.41 7.75 -6.26
C GLU A 109 -3.34 7.44 -7.34
N LEU A 110 -2.22 6.86 -6.90
CA LEU A 110 -1.17 6.35 -7.78
C LEU A 110 -1.69 5.20 -8.65
N PHE A 111 -2.40 4.26 -8.02
CA PHE A 111 -3.00 3.08 -8.63
C PHE A 111 -4.51 3.30 -8.83
N GLN A 112 -4.93 3.70 -10.03
CA GLN A 112 -6.30 4.22 -10.24
C GLN A 112 -7.29 3.15 -10.68
N HIS A 113 -6.82 2.07 -11.31
CA HIS A 113 -7.67 1.08 -11.96
C HIS A 113 -7.52 -0.29 -11.30
N ILE A 114 -7.66 -0.36 -9.97
CA ILE A 114 -7.48 -1.61 -9.21
C ILE A 114 -8.79 -2.32 -8.84
N HIS A 115 -9.92 -1.79 -9.29
CA HIS A 115 -11.25 -2.35 -9.08
C HIS A 115 -11.89 -2.76 -10.40
N ASP A 116 -12.66 -3.85 -10.37
CA ASP A 116 -13.44 -4.32 -11.51
C ASP A 116 -14.64 -3.40 -11.82
N HIS A 117 -15.43 -3.73 -12.85
CA HIS A 117 -16.60 -2.95 -13.26
C HIS A 117 -17.70 -2.89 -12.19
N GLU A 118 -17.68 -3.78 -11.19
CA GLU A 118 -18.58 -3.79 -10.04
C GLU A 118 -18.01 -3.05 -8.82
N GLY A 119 -16.81 -2.46 -8.94
CA GLY A 119 -16.14 -1.74 -7.87
C GLY A 119 -15.46 -2.64 -6.83
N ARG A 120 -15.23 -3.92 -7.14
CA ARG A 120 -14.54 -4.86 -6.24
C ARG A 120 -13.06 -4.89 -6.56
N TYR A 121 -12.22 -5.02 -5.53
CA TYR A 121 -10.77 -5.08 -5.70
C TYR A 121 -10.34 -6.29 -6.55
N ASP A 122 -9.53 -6.03 -7.58
CA ASP A 122 -8.92 -7.04 -8.43
C ASP A 122 -7.38 -6.93 -8.37
N ALA A 123 -6.77 -7.91 -7.71
CA ALA A 123 -5.31 -7.98 -7.57
C ALA A 123 -4.57 -8.07 -8.91
N LYS A 124 -5.19 -8.63 -9.96
CA LYS A 124 -4.56 -8.73 -11.29
C LYS A 124 -4.38 -7.35 -11.89
N LEU A 125 -5.39 -6.49 -11.77
CA LEU A 125 -5.33 -5.10 -12.20
C LEU A 125 -4.28 -4.33 -11.39
N HIS A 126 -4.23 -4.55 -10.08
CA HIS A 126 -3.25 -3.88 -9.21
C HIS A 126 -1.81 -4.28 -9.57
N ILE A 127 -1.53 -5.57 -9.77
CA ILE A 127 -0.20 -6.03 -10.22
C ILE A 127 0.13 -5.47 -11.62
N ALA A 128 -0.85 -5.37 -12.52
CA ALA A 128 -0.64 -4.78 -13.84
C ALA A 128 -0.24 -3.30 -13.79
N GLU A 129 -0.89 -2.51 -12.91
CA GLU A 129 -0.48 -1.13 -12.65
C GLU A 129 0.94 -1.06 -12.03
N MET A 130 1.28 -1.96 -11.09
CA MET A 130 2.64 -2.03 -10.55
C MET A 130 3.68 -2.34 -11.63
N ILE A 131 3.38 -3.26 -12.55
CA ILE A 131 4.27 -3.60 -13.68
C ILE A 131 4.44 -2.41 -14.63
N ALA A 132 3.39 -1.65 -14.91
CA ALA A 132 3.50 -0.44 -15.73
C ALA A 132 4.48 0.57 -15.10
N LEU A 133 4.38 0.78 -13.79
CA LEU A 133 5.21 1.77 -13.09
C LEU A 133 6.65 1.31 -12.87
N LEU A 134 6.85 0.04 -12.50
CA LEU A 134 8.12 -0.50 -11.99
C LEU A 134 8.86 -1.43 -12.96
N GLY A 135 8.21 -1.82 -14.05
CA GLY A 135 8.63 -2.96 -14.87
C GLY A 135 8.26 -4.31 -14.24
N PRO A 136 8.59 -5.44 -14.89
CA PRO A 136 8.27 -6.77 -14.37
C PRO A 136 8.97 -7.04 -13.02
N PRO A 137 8.39 -7.87 -12.13
CA PRO A 137 9.05 -8.25 -10.89
C PRO A 137 10.35 -9.02 -11.20
N PRO A 138 11.37 -8.87 -10.35
CA PRO A 138 12.61 -9.60 -10.53
C PRO A 138 12.41 -11.11 -10.24
N PRO A 139 13.25 -12.00 -10.81
CA PRO A 139 13.07 -13.45 -10.72
C PRO A 139 12.96 -14.00 -9.30
N GLU A 140 13.68 -13.43 -8.33
CA GLU A 140 13.64 -13.84 -6.93
C GLU A 140 12.27 -13.62 -6.27
N VAL A 141 11.55 -12.56 -6.65
CA VAL A 141 10.19 -12.27 -6.17
C VAL A 141 9.20 -13.30 -6.72
N ILE A 142 9.36 -13.68 -7.99
CA ILE A 142 8.52 -14.68 -8.67
C ILE A 142 8.81 -16.08 -8.12
N GLN A 143 10.08 -16.43 -7.89
CA GLN A 143 10.49 -17.68 -7.24
C GLN A 143 9.82 -17.84 -5.88
N ARG A 144 9.86 -16.79 -5.05
CA ARG A 144 9.24 -16.79 -3.72
C ARG A 144 7.72 -16.97 -3.83
N TYR A 145 7.08 -16.30 -4.78
CA TYR A 145 5.64 -16.41 -5.03
C TYR A 145 5.25 -17.84 -5.35
N GLN A 146 5.95 -18.48 -6.28
CA GLN A 146 5.67 -19.87 -6.64
C GLN A 146 5.90 -20.82 -5.47
N TYR A 147 6.94 -20.59 -4.66
CA TYR A 147 7.20 -21.38 -3.46
C TYR A 147 6.11 -21.23 -2.39
N MET A 148 5.57 -20.03 -2.21
CA MET A 148 4.56 -19.71 -1.20
C MET A 148 3.11 -19.94 -1.67
N ARG A 149 2.91 -20.23 -2.96
CA ARG A 149 1.58 -20.29 -3.60
C ARG A 149 0.59 -21.22 -2.90
N GLU A 150 1.06 -22.38 -2.46
CA GLU A 150 0.25 -23.41 -1.78
C GLU A 150 0.36 -23.35 -0.26
N TYR A 151 1.05 -22.34 0.30
CA TYR A 151 1.17 -22.18 1.75
C TYR A 151 -0.21 -21.87 2.36
N SER A 152 -0.71 -22.79 3.18
CA SER A 152 -1.97 -22.64 3.91
C SER A 152 -1.74 -21.83 5.18
N TRP A 153 -2.52 -20.77 5.37
CA TRP A 153 -2.50 -19.96 6.59
C TRP A 153 -2.95 -20.77 7.80
N PRO A 154 -2.42 -20.47 9.01
CA PRO A 154 -2.85 -21.15 10.23
C PRO A 154 -4.35 -21.00 10.53
N LYS A 155 -4.97 -19.93 10.04
CA LYS A 155 -6.41 -19.67 10.14
C LYS A 155 -6.93 -19.17 8.79
N PRO A 156 -7.98 -19.80 8.23
CA PRO A 156 -8.62 -19.32 7.01
C PRO A 156 -9.18 -17.91 7.19
N VAL A 157 -9.19 -17.14 6.11
CA VAL A 157 -9.71 -15.78 6.08
C VAL A 157 -10.97 -15.75 5.22
N ARG A 158 -12.03 -15.13 5.73
CA ARG A 158 -13.25 -14.89 4.95
C ARG A 158 -13.16 -13.55 4.24
N ARG A 159 -13.38 -13.56 2.92
CA ARG A 159 -13.51 -12.37 2.07
C ARG A 159 -14.90 -11.72 2.22
N GLU A 160 -15.02 -10.50 1.69
CA GLU A 160 -16.28 -9.75 1.67
C GLU A 160 -17.39 -10.45 0.89
N ASP A 161 -17.04 -11.21 -0.16
CA ASP A 161 -17.98 -12.04 -0.94
C ASP A 161 -18.44 -13.32 -0.21
N GLY A 162 -17.97 -13.53 1.03
CA GLY A 162 -18.28 -14.69 1.86
C GLY A 162 -17.42 -15.92 1.62
N ARG A 163 -16.54 -15.90 0.60
CA ARG A 163 -15.61 -17.00 0.32
C ARG A 163 -14.60 -17.12 1.45
N VAL A 164 -14.35 -18.36 1.88
CA VAL A 164 -13.30 -18.68 2.84
C VAL A 164 -12.07 -19.12 2.05
N CYS A 165 -10.94 -18.48 2.32
CA CYS A 165 -9.67 -18.71 1.65
C CYS A 165 -8.64 -19.20 2.67
N GLU A 166 -7.89 -20.23 2.29
CA GLU A 166 -6.84 -20.83 3.10
C GLU A 166 -5.45 -20.34 2.67
N THR A 167 -5.31 -19.82 1.45
CA THR A 167 -4.04 -19.33 0.90
C THR A 167 -4.15 -17.90 0.37
N ALA A 168 -2.99 -17.25 0.20
CA ALA A 168 -2.92 -15.95 -0.45
C ALA A 168 -3.38 -15.99 -1.92
N GLU A 169 -3.04 -17.07 -2.63
CA GLU A 169 -3.46 -17.32 -4.01
C GLU A 169 -5.00 -17.33 -4.15
N GLU A 170 -5.70 -18.01 -3.23
CA GLU A 170 -7.16 -18.03 -3.20
C GLU A 170 -7.76 -16.68 -2.84
N TYR A 171 -7.17 -15.99 -1.86
CA TYR A 171 -7.67 -14.70 -1.38
C TYR A 171 -7.56 -13.62 -2.46
N PHE A 172 -6.40 -13.54 -3.13
CA PHE A 172 -6.11 -12.56 -4.17
C PHE A 172 -6.45 -13.04 -5.60
N CYS A 173 -7.02 -14.24 -5.75
CA CYS A 173 -7.46 -14.78 -7.04
C CYS A 173 -6.34 -14.89 -8.09
N GLY A 174 -5.19 -15.45 -7.69
CA GLY A 174 -4.14 -15.87 -8.62
C GLY A 174 -4.58 -17.03 -9.54
N PRO A 175 -3.67 -17.56 -10.37
CA PRO A 175 -2.27 -17.19 -10.46
C PRO A 175 -2.03 -15.87 -11.21
N PHE A 176 -0.90 -15.23 -10.91
CA PHE A 176 -0.44 -14.02 -11.59
C PHE A 176 0.60 -14.28 -12.67
N PHE A 177 1.46 -15.28 -12.46
CA PHE A 177 2.58 -15.60 -13.35
C PHE A 177 2.53 -17.07 -13.79
N ASP A 178 3.01 -17.36 -15.00
CA ASP A 178 3.14 -18.73 -15.48
C ASP A 178 4.27 -19.50 -14.76
N GLU A 179 4.27 -20.82 -14.91
CA GLU A 179 5.23 -21.73 -14.27
C GLU A 179 6.51 -21.96 -15.11
N LYS A 180 6.70 -21.20 -16.21
CA LYS A 180 7.79 -21.45 -17.15
C LYS A 180 9.13 -20.95 -16.59
N GLY A 181 10.16 -21.79 -16.69
CA GLY A 181 11.55 -21.47 -16.34
C GLY A 181 12.04 -21.99 -14.97
N ILE A 182 11.19 -22.70 -14.21
CA ILE A 182 11.48 -23.16 -12.83
C ILE A 182 12.14 -24.57 -12.82
N ALA A 183 13.01 -24.87 -13.78
CA ALA A 183 13.77 -26.11 -13.72
C ALA A 183 14.88 -25.97 -12.66
N MET A 184 14.54 -26.25 -11.39
CA MET A 184 15.45 -26.70 -10.32
C MET A 184 16.83 -26.02 -10.35
N VAL A 185 16.89 -24.70 -10.13
CA VAL A 185 18.17 -24.05 -9.85
C VAL A 185 18.37 -24.11 -8.34
N PRO A 186 19.37 -24.87 -7.83
CA PRO A 186 19.68 -24.87 -6.40
C PRO A 186 20.06 -23.45 -5.97
N ILE A 187 19.85 -23.11 -4.69
CA ILE A 187 20.15 -21.80 -4.06
C ILE A 187 21.68 -21.54 -3.97
N SER A 188 22.48 -22.05 -4.90
CA SER A 188 23.92 -21.85 -4.97
C SER A 188 24.27 -20.94 -6.15
N ILE A 189 24.41 -19.66 -5.82
CA ILE A 189 25.36 -18.68 -6.36
C ILE A 189 25.82 -18.90 -7.82
N GLY A 190 25.38 -18.00 -8.69
CA GLY A 190 26.16 -17.56 -9.85
C GLY A 190 25.74 -18.13 -11.20
N LEU A 191 25.32 -17.20 -12.07
CA LEU A 191 25.28 -17.20 -13.54
C LEU A 191 23.86 -17.13 -14.13
N PHE A 192 23.40 -15.89 -14.36
CA PHE A 192 22.45 -15.61 -15.42
C PHE A 192 22.99 -14.44 -16.25
N SER A 193 23.76 -14.77 -17.29
CA SER A 193 24.16 -13.82 -18.34
C SER A 193 23.25 -13.83 -19.56
N ASP A 194 22.23 -14.69 -19.60
CA ASP A 194 21.40 -14.85 -20.81
C ASP A 194 19.95 -14.43 -20.54
N SER A 195 19.58 -13.34 -21.20
CA SER A 195 18.30 -12.62 -21.18
C SER A 195 17.11 -13.40 -21.79
N GLN A 196 17.13 -14.73 -21.79
CA GLN A 196 16.06 -15.58 -22.35
C GLN A 196 15.37 -16.52 -21.36
N ASN A 197 15.84 -16.64 -20.11
CA ASN A 197 15.08 -17.31 -19.05
C ASN A 197 14.31 -16.27 -18.22
N ILE A 198 13.25 -15.70 -18.80
CA ILE A 198 12.29 -14.92 -18.02
C ILE A 198 11.52 -15.91 -17.16
N LEU A 199 11.89 -15.99 -15.89
CA LEU A 199 11.17 -16.78 -14.91
C LEU A 199 9.79 -16.15 -14.69
N GLY A 200 8.73 -16.87 -15.06
CA GLY A 200 7.33 -16.47 -14.85
C GLY A 200 6.87 -15.24 -15.63
N ARG A 201 6.17 -15.46 -16.74
CA ARG A 201 5.52 -14.38 -17.49
C ARG A 201 4.22 -13.97 -16.81
N PHE A 202 3.94 -12.66 -16.72
CA PHE A 202 2.66 -12.17 -16.21
C PHE A 202 1.51 -12.65 -17.12
N LEU A 203 0.49 -13.28 -16.54
CA LEU A 203 -0.58 -13.93 -17.31
C LEU A 203 -1.56 -12.95 -17.94
N TYR A 204 -1.60 -11.70 -17.47
CA TYR A 204 -2.61 -10.71 -17.84
C TYR A 204 -2.00 -9.45 -18.49
N GLU A 205 -1.05 -9.62 -19.41
CA GLU A 205 -0.33 -8.49 -20.04
C GLU A 205 -1.24 -7.43 -20.68
N ALA A 206 -2.41 -7.83 -21.17
CA ALA A 206 -3.38 -6.90 -21.75
C ALA A 206 -3.96 -5.91 -20.72
N LEU A 207 -3.79 -6.17 -19.43
CA LEU A 207 -4.22 -5.28 -18.34
C LEU A 207 -3.17 -4.21 -18.00
N ILE A 208 -1.93 -4.33 -18.50
CA ILE A 208 -0.84 -3.39 -18.17
C ILE A 208 -1.11 -2.06 -18.87
N PRO A 209 -1.35 -0.95 -18.14
CA PRO A 209 -1.56 0.35 -18.75
C PRO A 209 -0.24 0.90 -19.35
N ASP A 210 -0.35 1.69 -20.42
CA ASP A 210 0.81 2.41 -20.98
C ASP A 210 1.09 3.69 -20.18
N ARG A 211 1.80 3.51 -19.06
CA ARG A 211 2.27 4.60 -18.18
C ARG A 211 3.54 4.20 -17.47
N LYS A 212 4.36 5.19 -17.08
CA LYS A 212 5.61 4.97 -16.34
C LYS A 212 5.68 5.89 -15.14
N LEU A 213 6.35 5.43 -14.07
CA LEU A 213 6.48 6.21 -12.84
C LEU A 213 7.08 7.61 -13.07
N CYS A 214 8.03 7.78 -14.00
CA CYS A 214 8.64 9.09 -14.28
C CYS A 214 7.67 10.13 -14.86
N ASP A 215 6.60 9.66 -15.50
CA ASP A 215 5.64 10.49 -16.20
C ASP A 215 4.42 10.80 -15.32
N THR A 216 4.28 10.14 -14.17
CA THR A 216 3.11 10.29 -13.30
C THR A 216 3.06 11.58 -12.50
N PRO A 217 4.18 12.17 -12.00
CA PRO A 217 4.11 13.44 -11.29
C PRO A 217 3.86 14.59 -12.26
N SER A 218 2.79 15.33 -12.01
CA SER A 218 2.35 16.47 -12.80
C SER A 218 2.40 17.79 -12.02
N PHE A 219 2.39 17.73 -10.68
CA PHE A 219 2.45 18.92 -9.83
C PHE A 219 3.87 19.46 -9.65
N LEU A 220 4.87 18.57 -9.75
CA LEU A 220 6.29 18.90 -9.58
C LEU A 220 6.99 19.13 -10.91
N GLY A 221 7.94 20.07 -10.94
CA GLY A 221 8.76 20.39 -12.11
C GLY A 221 10.25 20.44 -11.82
N GLY A 222 11.06 20.27 -12.86
CA GLY A 222 12.53 20.39 -12.80
C GLY A 222 13.16 19.52 -11.71
N LYS A 223 14.12 20.10 -10.98
CA LYS A 223 14.90 19.41 -9.93
C LYS A 223 14.05 18.82 -8.80
N GLU A 224 12.91 19.43 -8.48
CA GLU A 224 12.04 18.93 -7.42
C GLU A 224 11.36 17.63 -7.83
N LYS A 225 10.91 17.54 -9.09
CA LYS A 225 10.39 16.29 -9.66
C LYS A 225 11.46 15.20 -9.69
N GLU A 226 12.69 15.53 -10.06
CA GLU A 226 13.81 14.58 -10.07
C GLU A 226 14.08 14.02 -8.67
N LEU A 227 14.18 14.89 -7.66
CA LEU A 227 14.38 14.48 -6.26
C LEU A 227 13.21 13.67 -5.70
N PHE A 228 11.98 14.02 -6.07
CA PHE A 228 10.81 13.25 -5.65
C PHE A 228 10.81 11.84 -6.26
N LEU A 229 11.10 11.74 -7.56
CA LEU A 229 11.19 10.45 -8.25
C LEU A 229 12.35 9.59 -7.72
N ASP A 230 13.45 10.21 -7.32
CA ASP A 230 14.58 9.53 -6.64
C ASP A 230 14.12 8.91 -5.32
N LEU A 231 13.48 9.72 -4.45
CA LEU A 231 12.89 9.25 -3.19
C LEU A 231 11.87 8.13 -3.42
N ALA A 232 10.95 8.30 -4.38
CA ALA A 232 9.92 7.32 -4.68
C ALA A 232 10.51 5.96 -5.09
N LYS A 233 11.62 5.94 -5.85
CA LYS A 233 12.32 4.71 -6.25
C LYS A 233 13.00 4.00 -5.09
N GLU A 234 13.29 4.67 -3.99
CA GLU A 234 13.81 4.04 -2.77
C GLU A 234 12.73 3.32 -1.94
N MET A 235 11.45 3.63 -2.19
CA MET A 235 10.30 3.07 -1.46
C MET A 235 9.47 2.09 -2.32
N LEU A 236 9.23 2.43 -3.60
CA LEU A 236 8.38 1.68 -4.51
C LEU A 236 9.21 0.66 -5.30
N VAL A 237 9.66 -0.38 -4.59
CA VAL A 237 10.48 -1.47 -5.14
C VAL A 237 9.78 -2.81 -4.94
N TRP A 238 9.89 -3.71 -5.93
CA TRP A 238 9.31 -5.06 -5.87
C TRP A 238 9.80 -5.88 -4.68
N HIS A 239 11.12 -5.96 -4.49
CA HIS A 239 11.71 -6.73 -3.39
C HIS A 239 11.68 -5.92 -2.09
N PRO A 240 11.07 -6.40 -0.99
CA PRO A 240 10.94 -5.65 0.25
C PRO A 240 12.30 -5.25 0.85
N ASP A 241 13.29 -6.15 0.85
CA ASP A 241 14.63 -5.87 1.41
C ASP A 241 15.44 -4.83 0.62
N ALA A 242 15.03 -4.53 -0.62
CA ALA A 242 15.65 -3.48 -1.42
C ALA A 242 15.10 -2.08 -1.10
N ARG A 243 14.00 -1.99 -0.33
CA ARG A 243 13.43 -0.71 0.11
C ARG A 243 14.27 -0.13 1.23
N LYS A 244 14.50 1.18 1.19
CA LYS A 244 15.19 1.90 2.25
C LYS A 244 14.39 1.91 3.54
N LYS A 245 15.08 1.80 4.68
CA LYS A 245 14.44 1.92 5.99
C LYS A 245 14.02 3.36 6.25
N ALA A 246 13.01 3.56 7.10
CA ALA A 246 12.51 4.90 7.46
C ALA A 246 13.62 5.86 7.93
N GLY A 247 14.57 5.36 8.73
CA GLY A 247 15.71 6.15 9.21
C GLY A 247 16.69 6.57 8.11
N GLU A 248 16.82 5.78 7.04
CA GLU A 248 17.64 6.14 5.86
C GLU A 248 16.92 7.19 5.01
N LEU A 249 15.62 6.99 4.77
CA LEU A 249 14.78 7.90 3.99
C LEU A 249 14.66 9.29 4.63
N ALA A 250 14.67 9.38 5.96
CA ALA A 250 14.55 10.64 6.68
C ALA A 250 15.64 11.68 6.30
N GLY A 251 16.81 11.21 5.82
CA GLY A 251 17.91 12.07 5.36
C GLY A 251 17.84 12.45 3.88
N HIS A 252 16.85 11.96 3.13
CA HIS A 252 16.78 12.16 1.69
C HIS A 252 16.63 13.65 1.33
N PRO A 253 17.37 14.18 0.32
CA PRO A 253 17.37 15.61 -0.01
C PRO A 253 16.00 16.22 -0.31
N PHE A 254 15.06 15.43 -0.84
CA PHE A 254 13.68 15.86 -1.08
C PHE A 254 12.94 16.25 0.22
N LEU A 255 13.24 15.57 1.32
CA LEU A 255 12.58 15.79 2.62
C LEU A 255 13.26 16.85 3.47
N GLN A 256 14.43 17.34 3.04
CA GLN A 256 15.16 18.35 3.79
C GLN A 256 14.57 19.75 3.54
N PRO A 257 14.52 20.61 4.58
CA PRO A 257 14.15 22.02 4.41
C PRO A 257 15.05 22.70 3.38
N LYS A 258 14.45 23.53 2.53
CA LYS A 258 15.16 24.37 1.56
C LYS A 258 15.58 25.70 2.18
#